data_AF-A0A2E4E2L7-F1
#
_entry.id   AF-A0A2E4E2L7-F1
#
_cell.length_a   1.000
_cell.length_b   1.000
_cell.length_c   1.000
_cell.angle_alpha   90.00
_cell.angle_beta   90.00
_cell.angle_gamma   90.00
#
_symmetry.space_group_name_H-M   'P 1'
#
loop_
_entity.id
_entity.type
_entity.pdbx_description
1 polymer ?
#
loop_
_entity_poly.entity_id
_entity_poly.type
_entity_poly.pdbx_seq_one_letter_code
_entity_poly.pdbx_strand_id
1 'polypeptide(L)'
;MIILLIYNLFHLWGNFLTAEEFCKVNNIFKLDQVNIKCKSNNLLFGEFSFTAKDIDTNYILNKKYNLQILANYEKRIISYIDKYCKNNNSLRIKDIINYDKNNNLYNTKIIISCRFKNGK
;
A
#
# COMPACT_ATOMS: atom_id res chain seq x y z
N MET A 1 3.21 40.69 36.95
CA MET A 1 2.75 40.80 35.54
C MET A 1 3.79 40.20 34.59
N ILE A 2 4.22 38.94 34.84
CA ILE A 2 5.20 38.21 34.00
C ILE A 2 4.73 36.76 33.81
N ILE A 3 4.06 36.19 34.83
CA ILE A 3 3.53 34.81 34.82
C ILE A 3 2.40 34.61 33.78
N LEU A 4 1.64 35.66 33.43
CA LEU A 4 0.57 35.61 32.43
C LEU A 4 1.05 35.58 30.97
N LEU A 5 2.32 35.93 30.71
CA LEU A 5 2.89 35.92 29.36
C LEU A 5 3.42 34.54 28.95
N ILE A 6 3.78 33.69 29.92
CA ILE A 6 4.35 32.36 29.65
C ILE A 6 3.24 31.35 29.29
N TYR A 7 2.05 31.48 29.88
CA TYR A 7 0.92 30.57 29.61
C TYR A 7 0.37 30.70 28.18
N ASN A 8 0.52 31.87 27.56
CA ASN A 8 0.07 32.12 26.18
C ASN A 8 1.09 31.66 25.11
N LEU A 9 2.34 31.35 25.47
CA LEU A 9 3.33 30.85 24.51
C LEU A 9 3.26 29.33 24.29
N PHE A 10 2.68 28.58 25.24
CA PHE A 10 2.64 27.12 25.18
C PHE A 10 1.52 26.55 24.28
N HIS A 11 0.56 27.39 23.88
CA HIS A 11 -0.60 26.94 23.08
C HIS A 11 -0.40 26.99 21.56
N LEU A 12 0.77 27.45 21.06
CA LEU A 12 1.04 27.57 19.62
C LEU A 12 1.78 26.37 19.00
N TRP A 13 2.14 25.36 19.79
CA TRP A 13 2.72 24.11 19.29
C TRP A 13 1.63 23.05 19.17
N GLY A 14 0.52 23.43 18.53
CA GLY A 14 -0.43 22.46 18.03
C GLY A 14 0.28 21.64 16.96
N ASN A 15 0.54 20.36 17.26
CA ASN A 15 1.06 19.41 16.29
C ASN A 15 0.21 19.50 15.02
N PHE A 16 0.75 20.09 13.96
CA PHE A 16 0.13 20.06 12.64
C PHE A 16 0.07 18.58 12.22
N LEU A 17 -1.09 17.96 12.39
CA LEU A 17 -1.39 16.64 11.84
C LEU A 17 -1.51 16.81 10.31
N THR A 18 -0.38 16.88 9.62
CA THR A 18 -0.37 16.82 8.16
C THR A 18 -0.61 15.38 7.75
N ALA A 19 -1.80 15.08 7.24
CA ALA A 19 -2.03 13.81 6.56
C ALA A 19 -1.08 13.72 5.36
N GLU A 20 -0.23 12.68 5.31
CA GLU A 20 0.60 12.45 4.13
C GLU A 20 -0.31 12.19 2.92
N GLU A 21 -0.11 12.96 1.85
CA GLU A 21 -0.77 12.69 0.58
C GLU A 21 -0.39 11.27 0.10
N PHE A 22 -1.40 10.45 -0.17
CA PHE A 22 -1.22 9.10 -0.72
C PHE A 22 -1.87 8.97 -2.10
N CYS A 23 -1.35 8.02 -2.86
CA CYS A 23 -1.80 7.64 -4.18
C CYS A 23 -2.41 6.24 -4.10
N LYS A 24 -3.48 6.00 -4.87
CA LYS A 24 -4.14 4.70 -4.90
C LYS A 24 -4.25 4.18 -6.33
N VAL A 25 -3.94 2.90 -6.51
CA VAL A 25 -4.13 2.13 -7.73
C VAL A 25 -5.07 0.97 -7.41
N ASN A 26 -6.31 1.05 -7.91
CA ASN A 26 -7.37 0.07 -7.57
C ASN A 26 -7.17 -1.31 -8.21
N ASN A 27 -6.35 -1.41 -9.25
CA ASN A 27 -5.99 -2.70 -9.85
C ASN A 27 -4.59 -2.62 -10.44
N ILE A 28 -3.61 -3.21 -9.75
CA ILE A 28 -2.21 -3.20 -10.19
C ILE A 28 -1.96 -3.96 -11.50
N PHE A 29 -2.92 -4.78 -11.96
CA PHE A 29 -2.81 -5.55 -13.19
C PHE A 29 -3.42 -4.85 -14.42
N LYS A 30 -4.05 -3.67 -14.24
CA LYS A 30 -4.66 -2.88 -15.32
C LYS A 30 -3.91 -1.57 -15.61
N LEU A 31 -2.62 -1.53 -15.28
CA LEU A 31 -1.83 -0.29 -15.28
C LEU A 31 -1.44 0.22 -16.67
N ASP A 32 -1.51 -0.62 -17.70
CA ASP A 32 -1.26 -0.21 -19.09
C ASP A 32 -2.31 0.81 -19.58
N GLN A 33 -3.37 1.03 -18.81
CA GLN A 33 -4.47 1.95 -19.11
C GLN A 33 -4.47 3.22 -18.22
N VAL A 34 -3.54 3.36 -17.26
CA VAL A 34 -3.58 4.44 -16.25
C VAL A 34 -2.20 5.06 -16.01
N ASN A 35 -2.02 6.31 -16.43
CA ASN A 35 -0.91 7.14 -15.96
C ASN A 35 -1.11 7.46 -14.47
N ILE A 36 -0.31 6.84 -13.60
CA ILE A 36 -0.34 7.11 -12.16
C ILE A 36 0.17 8.52 -11.91
N LYS A 37 -0.73 9.47 -11.64
CA LYS A 37 -0.40 10.83 -11.20
C LYS A 37 -0.05 10.81 -9.71
N CYS A 38 1.13 10.32 -9.36
CA CYS A 38 1.63 10.28 -8.00
C CYS A 38 2.90 11.13 -7.86
N LYS A 39 3.01 11.91 -6.78
CA LYS A 39 4.25 12.66 -6.50
C LYS A 39 5.31 11.70 -5.99
N SER A 40 6.57 11.96 -6.36
CA SER A 40 7.72 11.21 -5.86
C SER A 40 7.68 11.13 -4.33
N ASN A 41 7.97 9.96 -3.77
CA ASN A 41 8.01 9.73 -2.32
C ASN A 41 6.66 9.76 -1.57
N ASN A 42 5.54 10.06 -2.25
CA ASN A 42 4.23 9.86 -1.65
C ASN A 42 4.00 8.37 -1.37
N LEU A 43 3.14 8.09 -0.39
CA LEU A 43 2.71 6.73 -0.12
C LEU A 43 1.85 6.25 -1.28
N LEU A 44 2.20 5.11 -1.88
CA LEU A 44 1.45 4.49 -2.96
C LEU A 44 0.83 3.19 -2.45
N PHE A 45 -0.49 3.08 -2.59
CA PHE A 45 -1.26 1.87 -2.36
C PHE A 45 -1.69 1.27 -3.69
N GLY A 46 -1.15 0.11 -4.04
CA GLY A 46 -1.65 -0.72 -5.12
C GLY A 46 -2.49 -1.85 -4.57
N GLU A 47 -3.67 -2.07 -5.12
CA GLU A 47 -4.51 -3.20 -4.74
C GLU A 47 -4.95 -4.03 -5.93
N PHE A 48 -5.31 -5.28 -5.68
CA PHE A 48 -6.11 -6.10 -6.57
C PHE A 48 -6.95 -7.08 -5.75
N SER A 49 -8.03 -7.57 -6.33
CA SER A 49 -8.90 -8.55 -5.69
C SER A 49 -9.18 -9.72 -6.61
N PHE A 50 -9.41 -10.88 -6.02
CA PHE A 50 -9.85 -12.08 -6.71
C PHE A 50 -10.80 -12.87 -5.80
N THR A 51 -11.56 -13.77 -6.41
CA THR A 51 -12.50 -14.64 -5.72
C THR A 51 -12.12 -16.09 -6.02
N ALA A 52 -12.16 -16.93 -5.00
CA ALA A 52 -11.82 -18.35 -5.09
C ALA A 52 -12.79 -19.21 -4.26
N LYS A 53 -12.91 -20.49 -4.59
CA LYS A 53 -13.69 -21.45 -3.80
C LYS A 53 -12.99 -21.81 -2.49
N ASP A 54 -11.67 -21.89 -2.53
CA ASP A 54 -10.81 -22.20 -1.39
C ASP A 54 -9.86 -21.03 -1.12
N ILE A 55 -9.37 -20.93 0.12
CA ILE A 55 -8.36 -19.92 0.48
C ILE A 55 -7.03 -20.27 -0.17
N ASP A 56 -6.51 -19.40 -1.03
CA ASP A 56 -5.14 -19.52 -1.51
C ASP A 56 -4.18 -19.12 -0.38
N THR A 57 -3.39 -20.08 0.09
CA THR A 57 -2.38 -19.91 1.15
C THR A 57 -0.97 -20.26 0.66
N ASN A 58 -0.79 -20.44 -0.64
CA ASN A 58 0.52 -20.79 -1.19
C ASN A 58 1.41 -19.56 -1.31
N TYR A 59 2.01 -19.16 -0.19
CA TYR A 59 2.93 -18.05 -0.09
C TYR A 59 4.37 -18.49 -0.33
N ILE A 60 5.09 -17.71 -1.13
CA ILE A 60 6.53 -17.85 -1.36
C ILE A 60 7.28 -16.62 -0.85
N LEU A 61 8.48 -16.85 -0.31
CA LEU A 61 9.37 -15.78 0.12
C LEU A 61 10.15 -15.23 -1.08
N ASN A 62 9.85 -13.99 -1.46
CA ASN A 62 10.66 -13.27 -2.42
C ASN A 62 11.89 -12.68 -1.73
N LYS A 63 13.07 -13.28 -1.97
CA LYS A 63 14.33 -12.90 -1.32
C LYS A 63 14.80 -11.48 -1.63
N LYS A 64 14.49 -10.95 -2.83
CA LYS A 64 14.89 -9.60 -3.26
C LYS A 64 14.28 -8.52 -2.36
N TYR A 65 13.01 -8.70 -1.99
CA TYR A 65 12.25 -7.74 -1.19
C TYR A 65 11.99 -8.18 0.26
N ASN A 66 12.35 -9.42 0.59
CA ASN A 66 12.04 -10.05 1.88
C ASN A 66 10.52 -9.99 2.20
N LEU A 67 9.69 -10.39 1.24
CA LEU A 67 8.23 -10.38 1.35
C LEU A 67 7.65 -11.76 1.06
N GLN A 68 6.59 -12.11 1.79
CA GLN A 68 5.73 -13.24 1.44
C GLN A 68 4.71 -12.78 0.38
N ILE A 69 4.61 -13.55 -0.69
CA ILE A 69 3.76 -13.25 -1.84
C ILE A 69 3.04 -14.52 -2.27
N LEU A 70 1.75 -14.44 -2.60
CA LEU A 70 1.04 -15.56 -3.21
C LEU A 70 1.71 -15.97 -4.52
N ALA A 71 2.08 -17.24 -4.64
CA ALA A 71 2.87 -17.77 -5.75
C ALA A 71 2.23 -17.46 -7.11
N ASN A 72 0.90 -17.59 -7.20
CA ASN A 72 0.14 -17.35 -8.42
C ASN A 72 0.23 -15.91 -8.95
N TYR A 73 0.56 -14.95 -8.09
CA TYR A 73 0.62 -13.52 -8.42
C TYR A 73 2.03 -12.94 -8.37
N GLU A 74 3.06 -13.72 -8.01
CA GLU A 74 4.41 -13.23 -7.75
C GLU A 74 4.93 -12.37 -8.90
N LYS A 75 4.97 -12.91 -10.12
CA LYS A 75 5.51 -12.20 -11.30
C LYS A 75 4.88 -10.82 -11.49
N ARG A 76 3.56 -10.70 -11.31
CA ARG A 76 2.83 -9.46 -11.54
C ARG A 76 3.03 -8.46 -10.38
N ILE A 77 3.03 -8.96 -9.14
CA ILE A 77 3.32 -8.16 -7.95
C ILE A 77 4.74 -7.59 -8.01
N ILE A 78 5.72 -8.42 -8.36
CA ILE A 78 7.12 -8.00 -8.51
C ILE A 78 7.26 -6.99 -9.65
N SER A 79 6.60 -7.21 -10.79
CA SER A 79 6.61 -6.23 -11.88
C SER A 79 6.05 -4.87 -11.47
N TYR A 80 4.99 -4.84 -10.65
CA TYR A 80 4.43 -3.60 -10.11
C TYR A 80 5.42 -2.90 -9.17
N ILE A 81 6.01 -3.66 -8.24
CA ILE A 81 6.99 -3.15 -7.27
C ILE A 81 8.21 -2.58 -7.99
N ASP A 82 8.82 -3.32 -8.92
CA ASP A 82 10.01 -2.90 -9.67
C ASP A 82 9.78 -1.58 -10.42
N LYS A 83 8.56 -1.41 -10.96
CA LYS A 83 8.19 -0.25 -11.76
C LYS A 83 7.89 0.99 -10.92
N TYR A 84 7.16 0.86 -9.81
CA TYR A 84 6.57 2.01 -9.12
C TYR A 84 7.03 2.19 -7.67
N CYS A 85 7.69 1.21 -7.06
CA CYS A 85 8.12 1.29 -5.67
C CYS A 85 9.61 1.60 -5.56
N LYS A 86 9.98 2.41 -4.56
CA LYS A 86 11.38 2.51 -4.14
C LYS A 86 11.80 1.23 -3.43
N ASN A 87 13.01 0.76 -3.69
CA ASN A 87 13.60 -0.36 -2.97
C ASN A 87 14.12 0.12 -1.61
N ASN A 88 13.23 0.23 -0.63
CA ASN A 88 13.54 0.62 0.74
C ASN A 88 12.65 -0.14 1.73
N ASN A 89 12.84 0.11 3.02
CA ASN A 89 12.11 -0.60 4.09
C ASN A 89 10.62 -0.22 4.20
N SER A 90 10.06 0.58 3.28
CA SER A 90 8.64 0.98 3.30
C SER A 90 7.69 0.00 2.62
N LEU A 91 8.22 -0.93 1.82
CA LEU A 91 7.43 -1.87 1.06
C LEU A 91 6.73 -2.90 1.98
N ARG A 92 5.41 -3.03 1.88
CA ARG A 92 4.59 -4.00 2.62
C ARG A 92 3.53 -4.59 1.71
N ILE A 93 3.17 -5.84 1.98
CA ILE A 93 2.04 -6.53 1.35
C ILE A 93 1.13 -7.01 2.47
N LYS A 94 -0.18 -6.79 2.31
CA LYS A 94 -1.22 -7.24 3.23
C LYS A 94 -2.37 -7.83 2.44
N ASP A 95 -2.92 -8.91 2.97
CA ASP A 95 -4.05 -9.60 2.38
C ASP A 95 -5.26 -9.49 3.32
N ILE A 96 -6.44 -9.25 2.76
CA ILE A 96 -7.71 -9.23 3.47
C ILE A 96 -8.59 -10.29 2.81
N ILE A 97 -8.94 -11.32 3.56
CA ILE A 97 -9.70 -12.47 3.06
C ILE A 97 -11.06 -12.47 3.74
N ASN A 98 -12.12 -12.34 2.97
CA ASN A 98 -13.50 -12.32 3.46
C ASN A 98 -14.28 -13.48 2.87
N TYR A 99 -14.90 -14.30 3.71
CA TYR A 99 -15.78 -15.37 3.26
C TYR A 99 -17.19 -14.85 2.98
N ASP A 100 -17.66 -14.99 1.74
CA ASP A 100 -19.02 -14.70 1.31
C ASP A 100 -19.89 -15.95 1.44
N LYS A 101 -20.71 -15.97 2.49
CA LYS A 101 -21.61 -17.08 2.81
C LYS A 101 -22.68 -17.32 1.75
N ASN A 102 -23.11 -16.28 1.03
CA ASN A 102 -24.21 -16.40 0.06
C ASN A 102 -23.76 -17.14 -1.19
N ASN A 103 -22.51 -16.90 -1.60
CA ASN A 103 -21.94 -17.49 -2.80
C ASN A 103 -21.01 -18.68 -2.50
N ASN A 104 -20.71 -18.94 -1.23
CA ASN A 104 -19.73 -19.94 -0.78
C ASN A 104 -18.35 -19.72 -1.43
N LEU A 105 -17.86 -18.47 -1.36
CA LEU A 105 -16.61 -18.04 -1.98
C LEU A 105 -15.78 -17.20 -1.01
N TYR A 106 -14.46 -17.24 -1.18
CA TYR A 106 -13.52 -16.34 -0.52
C TYR A 106 -13.18 -15.17 -1.43
N ASN A 107 -13.44 -13.96 -0.96
CA ASN A 107 -13.04 -12.71 -1.60
C ASN A 107 -11.74 -12.24 -0.96
N THR A 108 -10.65 -12.32 -1.73
CA THR A 108 -9.32 -11.90 -1.28
C THR A 108 -8.96 -10.58 -1.92
N LYS A 109 -8.51 -9.63 -1.10
CA LYS A 109 -7.96 -8.35 -1.52
C LYS A 109 -6.52 -8.26 -1.06
N ILE A 110 -5.60 -8.07 -2.01
CA ILE A 110 -4.19 -7.82 -1.73
C ILE A 110 -3.92 -6.33 -1.84
N ILE A 111 -3.18 -5.79 -0.88
CA ILE A 111 -2.77 -4.40 -0.79
C ILE A 111 -1.25 -4.36 -0.68
N ILE A 112 -0.62 -3.69 -1.62
CA ILE A 112 0.81 -3.41 -1.66
C ILE A 112 0.98 -1.93 -1.33
N SER A 113 1.73 -1.61 -0.28
CA SER A 113 2.06 -0.23 0.07
C SER A 113 3.55 0.01 -0.04
N CYS A 114 3.95 1.12 -0.66
CA CYS A 114 5.36 1.51 -0.76
C CYS A 114 5.51 3.02 -0.96
N ARG A 115 6.73 3.54 -0.86
CA ARG A 115 7.04 4.90 -1.32
C ARG A 115 7.15 4.92 -2.84
N PHE A 116 6.44 5.83 -3.49
CA PHE A 116 6.44 5.95 -4.95
C PHE A 116 7.83 6.33 -5.48
N LYS A 117 8.30 5.53 -6.44
CA LYS A 117 9.46 5.83 -7.30
C LYS A 117 8.91 6.58 -8.50
N ASN A 118 9.21 7.88 -8.57
CA ASN A 118 8.84 8.66 -9.74
C ASN A 118 9.50 8.04 -10.98
N GLY A 119 8.68 7.60 -11.93
CA GLY A 119 9.15 7.19 -13.25
C GLY A 119 9.52 8.47 -14.00
N LYS A 120 10.81 8.77 -14.08
CA LYS A 120 11.33 9.45 -15.26
C LYS A 120 11.53 8.40 -16.34
#